data_AF-A0A3G1CHY5-F1
#
_entry.id   AF-A0A3G1CHY5-F1
#
_cell.length_a   1.000
_cell.length_b   1.000
_cell.length_c   1.000
_cell.angle_alpha   90.00
_cell.angle_beta   90.00
_cell.angle_gamma   90.00
#
_symmetry.space_group_name_H-M   'P 1'
#
loop_
_entity.id
_entity.type
_entity.pdbx_description
1 polymer ?
#
loop_
_entity_poly.entity_id
_entity_poly.type
_entity_poly.pdbx_seq_one_letter_code
_entity_poly.pdbx_strand_id
1 'polypeptide(L)'
;FRHLQLKEQKAAGNRTNEGPLIVTEELHSISFETQLCQPDLVIDLEVSSLPLVVISNVSQLPSGWASVMWYNMLCSEPKNLSFFLNPPPARWSQLSEVLSWQFSSVTKRGLNAEQLSILGDKLLGREAAGNPDGLIPWTKFCKHKKRH
;
A
#
# COMPACT_ATOMS: atom_id res chain seq x y z
N PHE A 1 5.29 -1.05 22.05
CA PHE A 1 4.17 -1.95 22.39
C PHE A 1 4.47 -3.35 21.84
N ARG A 2 4.37 -4.41 22.66
CA ARG A 2 4.49 -5.82 22.24
C ARG A 2 3.16 -6.53 22.58
N HIS A 3 2.83 -7.62 21.87
CA HIS A 3 1.61 -8.42 22.10
C HIS A 3 0.27 -7.71 21.80
N LEU A 4 0.28 -6.63 20.99
CA LEU A 4 -0.96 -6.07 20.45
C LEU A 4 -1.60 -7.07 19.48
N GLN A 5 -2.91 -7.28 19.62
CA GLN A 5 -3.70 -8.14 18.74
C GLN A 5 -4.93 -7.38 18.26
N LEU A 6 -5.23 -7.50 16.96
CA LEU A 6 -6.43 -6.95 16.35
C LEU A 6 -7.49 -8.05 16.27
N LYS A 7 -8.74 -7.70 16.56
CA LYS A 7 -9.89 -8.58 16.41
C LYS A 7 -11.00 -7.80 15.73
N GLU A 8 -11.62 -8.40 14.72
CA GLU A 8 -12.77 -7.81 14.05
C GLU A 8 -13.91 -7.55 15.04
N GLN A 9 -14.44 -6.33 15.04
CA GLN A 9 -15.63 -5.97 15.79
C GLN A 9 -16.86 -6.31 14.94
N LYS A 10 -17.53 -7.42 15.27
CA LYS A 10 -18.78 -7.82 14.62
C LYS A 10 -19.92 -6.91 15.09
N ALA A 11 -20.21 -5.86 14.35
CA ALA A 11 -21.37 -4.99 14.57
C ALA A 11 -22.44 -5.21 13.49
N ALA A 12 -23.72 -5.15 13.88
CA ALA A 12 -24.84 -5.18 12.96
C ALA A 12 -24.97 -3.80 12.27
N GLY A 13 -24.25 -3.61 11.17
CA GLY A 13 -24.38 -2.45 10.29
C GLY A 13 -23.31 -1.39 10.49
N ASN A 14 -22.51 -1.18 9.44
CA ASN A 14 -21.88 0.09 9.03
C ASN A 14 -21.03 -0.14 7.77
N ARG A 15 -21.58 -0.83 6.76
CA ARG A 15 -21.02 -0.71 5.41
C ARG A 15 -21.52 0.62 4.85
N THR A 16 -20.68 1.65 4.92
CA THR A 16 -20.90 2.94 4.27
C THR A 16 -21.12 2.73 2.77
N ASN A 17 -21.99 3.55 2.17
CA ASN A 17 -22.55 3.40 0.82
C ASN A 17 -21.57 3.61 -0.36
N GLU A 18 -20.26 3.62 -0.12
CA GLU A 18 -19.26 3.59 -1.20
C GLU A 18 -18.84 2.14 -1.39
N GLY A 19 -18.95 1.63 -2.62
CA GLY A 19 -18.87 0.18 -2.91
C GLY A 19 -17.68 -0.49 -2.21
N PRO A 20 -17.86 -1.72 -1.67
CA PRO A 20 -16.89 -2.29 -0.75
C PRO A 20 -15.54 -2.47 -1.45
N LEU A 21 -14.52 -1.76 -0.94
CA LEU A 21 -13.13 -2.09 -1.25
C LEU A 21 -12.92 -3.58 -0.95
N ILE A 22 -12.00 -4.21 -1.69
CA ILE A 22 -11.56 -5.54 -1.26
C ILE A 22 -10.83 -5.38 0.07
N VAL A 23 -10.89 -6.38 0.95
CA VAL A 23 -10.30 -6.33 2.31
C VAL A 23 -8.85 -5.82 2.31
N THR A 24 -8.07 -6.15 1.28
CA THR A 24 -6.66 -5.75 1.19
C THR A 24 -6.42 -4.32 0.70
N GLU A 25 -7.47 -3.59 0.30
CA GLU A 25 -7.45 -2.17 -0.07
C GLU A 25 -7.99 -1.27 1.04
N GLU A 26 -8.58 -1.85 2.10
CA GLU A 26 -9.07 -1.10 3.26
C GLU A 26 -7.89 -0.70 4.17
N LEU A 27 -7.66 0.61 4.27
CA LEU A 27 -6.58 1.19 5.06
C LEU A 27 -7.07 1.63 6.44
N HIS A 28 -6.25 1.34 7.45
CA HIS A 28 -6.50 1.66 8.84
C HIS A 28 -5.31 2.40 9.43
N SER A 29 -5.46 3.06 10.58
CA SER A 29 -4.34 3.64 11.33
C SER A 29 -4.44 3.29 12.82
N ILE A 30 -3.30 3.26 13.50
CA ILE A 30 -3.24 3.15 14.96
C ILE A 30 -2.82 4.50 15.49
N SER A 31 -3.69 5.13 16.29
CA SER A 31 -3.37 6.36 17.02
C SER A 31 -2.82 6.05 18.41
N PHE A 32 -1.86 6.87 18.83
CA PHE A 32 -1.26 6.87 20.14
C PHE A 32 -1.49 8.25 20.74
N GLU A 33 -2.15 8.26 21.90
CA GLU A 33 -2.51 9.47 22.61
C GLU A 33 -1.86 9.46 23.99
N THR A 34 -1.37 10.62 24.43
CA THR A 34 -0.86 10.81 25.78
C THR A 34 -0.99 12.27 26.19
N GLN A 35 -0.77 12.56 27.46
CA GLN A 35 -0.88 13.91 28.02
C GLN A 35 0.37 14.22 28.84
N LEU A 36 0.99 15.37 28.58
CA LEU A 36 2.05 15.92 29.40
C LEU A 36 1.43 16.87 30.43
N CYS A 37 1.46 16.48 31.71
CA CYS A 37 0.97 17.28 32.82
C CYS A 37 2.12 17.86 33.64
N GLN A 38 2.17 19.19 33.72
CA GLN A 38 3.02 19.99 34.61
C GLN A 38 2.12 20.94 35.42
N PRO A 39 2.59 21.52 36.54
CA PRO A 39 1.74 22.26 37.48
C PRO A 39 0.83 23.33 36.86
N ASP A 40 1.29 24.03 35.82
CA ASP A 40 0.55 25.09 35.11
C ASP A 40 0.37 24.81 33.61
N LEU A 41 0.64 23.58 33.17
CA LEU A 41 0.64 23.23 31.75
C LEU A 41 0.16 21.80 31.53
N VAL A 42 -0.87 21.66 30.71
CA VAL A 42 -1.37 20.37 30.23
C VAL A 42 -1.32 20.38 28.71
N ILE A 43 -0.62 19.42 28.10
CA ILE A 43 -0.52 19.29 26.64
C ILE A 43 -0.98 17.89 26.23
N ASP A 44 -2.00 17.85 25.37
CA ASP A 44 -2.41 16.62 24.70
C ASP A 44 -1.52 16.35 23.48
N LEU A 45 -1.03 15.13 23.37
CA LEU A 45 -0.15 14.68 22.29
C LEU A 45 -0.81 13.50 21.58
N GLU A 46 -0.96 13.61 20.26
CA GLU A 46 -1.45 12.54 19.39
C GLU A 46 -0.46 12.29 18.26
N VAL A 47 -0.19 11.01 17.97
CA VAL A 47 0.48 10.58 16.74
C VAL A 47 -0.19 9.34 16.18
N SER A 48 -0.22 9.20 14.87
CA SER A 48 -0.77 8.01 14.20
C SER A 48 0.31 7.28 13.40
N SER A 49 0.16 5.96 13.26
CA SER A 49 0.96 5.18 12.33
C SER A 49 0.69 5.60 10.88
N LEU A 50 1.60 5.24 9.97
CA LEU A 50 1.24 5.15 8.55
C LEU A 50 0.07 4.16 8.37
N PRO A 51 -0.68 4.28 7.26
CA PRO A 51 -1.80 3.38 7.02
C PRO A 51 -1.37 1.92 6.90
N LEU A 52 -2.18 1.04 7.45
CA LEU A 52 -1.96 -0.40 7.50
C LEU A 52 -3.13 -1.16 6.89
N VAL A 53 -2.84 -2.37 6.40
CA VAL A 53 -3.83 -3.31 5.89
C VAL A 53 -4.03 -4.42 6.92
N VAL A 54 -5.28 -4.65 7.33
CA VAL A 54 -5.64 -5.75 8.23
C VAL A 54 -5.98 -6.98 7.40
N ILE A 55 -5.35 -8.11 7.71
CA ILE A 55 -5.59 -9.40 7.04
C ILE A 55 -6.06 -10.45 8.04
N SER A 56 -6.92 -11.36 7.58
CA SER A 56 -7.44 -12.48 8.37
C SER A 56 -6.72 -13.79 8.07
N ASN A 57 -6.04 -13.89 6.92
CA ASN A 57 -5.26 -15.05 6.53
C ASN A 57 -3.95 -14.63 5.83
N VAL A 58 -2.87 -15.39 6.04
CA VAL A 58 -1.56 -15.17 5.40
C VAL A 58 -1.65 -15.23 3.87
N SER A 59 -2.63 -15.93 3.30
CA SER A 59 -2.89 -15.93 1.85
C SER A 59 -3.19 -14.54 1.28
N GLN A 60 -3.64 -13.59 2.10
CA GLN A 60 -3.91 -12.20 1.71
C GLN A 60 -2.65 -11.33 1.76
N LEU A 61 -1.56 -11.80 2.38
CA LEU A 61 -0.32 -11.03 2.55
C LEU A 61 0.23 -10.46 1.23
N PRO A 62 0.28 -11.21 0.10
CA PRO A 62 0.79 -10.65 -1.16
C PRO A 62 -0.04 -9.44 -1.64
N SER A 63 -1.37 -9.54 -1.57
CA SER A 63 -2.27 -8.46 -1.99
C SER A 63 -2.23 -7.28 -1.02
N GLY A 64 -2.19 -7.54 0.30
CA GLY A 64 -2.06 -6.49 1.31
C GLY A 64 -0.71 -5.76 1.19
N TRP A 65 0.37 -6.48 0.92
CA TRP A 65 1.69 -5.89 0.69
C TRP A 65 1.73 -5.02 -0.55
N ALA A 66 1.06 -5.44 -1.63
CA ALA A 66 0.95 -4.63 -2.83
C ALA A 66 0.25 -3.29 -2.56
N SER A 67 -0.81 -3.29 -1.72
CA SER A 67 -1.48 -2.06 -1.31
C SER A 67 -0.58 -1.14 -0.48
N VAL A 68 0.16 -1.70 0.49
CA VAL A 68 1.13 -0.94 1.30
C VAL A 68 2.23 -0.32 0.42
N MET A 69 2.76 -1.09 -0.55
CA MET A 69 3.74 -0.56 -1.50
C MET A 69 3.17 0.56 -2.36
N TRP A 70 1.96 0.38 -2.92
CA TRP A 70 1.34 1.38 -3.79
C TRP A 70 1.05 2.68 -3.04
N TYR A 71 0.57 2.57 -1.80
CA TYR A 71 0.33 3.71 -0.92
C TYR A 71 1.63 4.48 -0.64
N ASN A 72 2.65 3.80 -0.11
CA ASN A 72 3.90 4.46 0.29
C ASN A 72 4.69 5.02 -0.89
N MET A 73 4.54 4.45 -2.09
CA MET A 73 5.20 4.92 -3.30
C MET A 73 4.57 6.23 -3.83
N LEU A 74 3.26 6.42 -3.65
CA LEU A 74 2.51 7.47 -4.38
C LEU A 74 1.81 8.49 -3.47
N CYS A 75 1.67 8.22 -2.17
CA CYS A 75 1.00 9.11 -1.23
C CYS A 75 2.02 9.77 -0.30
N SER A 76 2.03 11.11 -0.26
CA SER A 76 2.81 11.88 0.70
C SER A 76 2.00 12.24 1.96
N GLU A 77 0.68 12.08 1.92
CA GLU A 77 -0.19 12.38 3.05
C GLU A 77 -0.24 11.19 4.01
N PRO A 78 0.01 11.37 5.32
CA PRO A 78 0.12 10.24 6.24
C PRO A 78 -1.22 9.61 6.65
N LYS A 79 -2.36 10.27 6.37
CA LYS A 79 -3.70 9.85 6.86
C LYS A 79 -4.76 9.65 5.75
N ASN A 80 -4.36 9.45 4.49
CA ASN A 80 -5.31 9.25 3.38
C ASN A 80 -5.85 7.81 3.35
N LEU A 81 -6.78 7.47 4.26
CA LEU A 81 -7.35 6.12 4.35
C LEU A 81 -8.27 5.75 3.17
N SER A 82 -8.73 6.75 2.41
CA SER A 82 -9.55 6.58 1.20
C SER A 82 -8.74 6.44 -0.09
N PHE A 83 -7.42 6.29 -0.01
CA PHE A 83 -6.50 6.26 -1.15
C PHE A 83 -6.92 5.29 -2.27
N PHE A 84 -7.45 4.10 -1.91
CA PHE A 84 -7.86 3.09 -2.89
C PHE A 84 -9.24 3.31 -3.52
N LEU A 85 -9.98 4.36 -3.13
CA LEU A 85 -11.19 4.77 -3.87
C LEU A 85 -10.83 5.34 -5.25
N ASN A 86 -9.70 6.02 -5.36
CA ASN A 86 -9.18 6.55 -6.62
C ASN A 86 -7.64 6.51 -6.66
N PRO A 87 -7.03 5.31 -6.75
CA PRO A 87 -5.59 5.17 -6.64
C PRO A 87 -4.90 5.76 -7.88
N PRO A 88 -3.93 6.68 -7.71
CA PRO A 88 -3.20 7.25 -8.83
C PRO A 88 -2.38 6.19 -9.57
N PRO A 89 -2.12 6.36 -10.88
CA PRO A 89 -1.20 5.51 -11.61
C PRO A 89 0.25 5.78 -11.18
N ALA A 90 1.06 4.73 -11.14
CA ALA A 90 2.50 4.85 -10.86
C ALA A 90 3.28 5.10 -12.15
N ARG A 91 4.34 5.92 -12.08
CA ARG A 91 5.33 5.96 -13.17
C ARG A 91 6.21 4.70 -13.12
N TRP A 92 6.59 4.19 -14.28
CA TRP A 92 7.45 3.02 -14.37
C TRP A 92 8.81 3.22 -13.71
N SER A 93 9.40 4.41 -13.84
CA SER A 93 10.63 4.80 -13.13
C SER A 93 10.53 4.52 -11.62
N GLN A 94 9.48 5.02 -10.96
CA GLN A 94 9.23 4.77 -9.54
C GLN A 94 8.94 3.30 -9.23
N LEU A 95 8.04 2.67 -9.99
CA LEU A 95 7.66 1.27 -9.74
C LEU A 95 8.84 0.31 -9.92
N SER A 96 9.69 0.54 -10.92
CA SER A 96 10.84 -0.31 -11.22
C SER A 96 11.87 -0.32 -10.09
N GLU A 97 12.10 0.82 -9.45
CA GLU A 97 12.96 0.96 -8.27
C GLU A 97 12.37 0.18 -7.08
N VAL A 98 11.08 0.40 -6.78
CA VAL A 98 10.39 -0.29 -5.69
C VAL A 98 10.40 -1.82 -5.90
N LEU A 99 10.19 -2.29 -7.14
CA LEU A 99 10.29 -3.71 -7.47
C LEU A 99 11.71 -4.24 -7.21
N SER A 100 12.75 -3.51 -7.62
CA SER A 100 14.14 -3.90 -7.34
C SER A 100 14.41 -4.00 -5.83
N TRP A 101 13.89 -3.05 -5.04
CA TRP A 101 13.98 -3.10 -3.57
C TRP A 101 13.33 -4.34 -2.98
N GLN A 102 12.18 -4.78 -3.50
CA GLN A 102 11.53 -6.03 -3.04
C GLN A 102 12.41 -7.26 -3.24
N PHE A 103 13.17 -7.32 -4.33
CA PHE A 103 14.11 -8.42 -4.54
C PHE A 103 15.31 -8.33 -3.60
N SER A 104 15.85 -7.13 -3.36
CA SER A 104 16.99 -6.96 -2.46
C SER A 104 16.65 -7.10 -0.97
N SER A 105 15.38 -6.96 -0.58
CA SER A 105 14.97 -7.12 0.82
C SER A 105 14.88 -8.60 1.24
N VAL A 106 14.62 -9.50 0.29
CA VAL A 106 14.49 -10.95 0.53
C VAL A 106 15.71 -11.72 0.02
N THR A 107 16.42 -11.18 -0.98
CA THR A 107 17.58 -11.82 -1.60
C THR A 107 18.83 -10.95 -1.48
N LYS A 108 19.96 -11.40 -2.02
CA LYS A 108 21.23 -10.67 -1.94
C LYS A 108 21.38 -9.56 -2.98
N ARG A 109 20.44 -9.41 -3.93
CA ARG A 109 20.52 -8.39 -5.00
C ARG A 109 19.14 -7.94 -5.48
N GLY A 110 19.09 -6.74 -6.03
CA GLY A 110 17.93 -6.27 -6.78
C GLY A 110 17.89 -6.81 -8.21
N LEU A 111 16.99 -6.23 -9.00
CA LEU A 111 16.83 -6.51 -10.43
C LEU A 111 17.84 -5.69 -11.25
N ASN A 112 18.41 -6.30 -12.28
CA ASN A 112 19.30 -5.59 -13.22
C ASN A 112 18.47 -4.91 -14.34
N ALA A 113 19.14 -4.10 -15.17
CA ALA A 113 18.48 -3.33 -16.24
C ALA A 113 17.71 -4.20 -17.23
N GLU A 114 18.27 -5.36 -17.63
CA GLU A 114 17.60 -6.28 -18.55
C GLU A 114 16.33 -6.89 -17.93
N GLN A 115 16.42 -7.33 -16.68
CA GLN A 115 15.27 -7.87 -15.93
C GLN A 115 14.16 -6.82 -15.75
N LEU A 116 14.53 -5.57 -15.45
CA LEU A 116 13.58 -4.47 -15.37
C LEU A 116 12.98 -4.16 -16.74
N SER A 117 13.75 -4.14 -17.82
CA SER A 117 13.23 -3.93 -19.18
C SER A 117 12.15 -4.95 -19.54
N ILE A 118 12.39 -6.25 -19.26
CA ILE A 118 11.42 -7.32 -19.52
C ILE A 118 10.11 -7.11 -18.74
N LEU A 119 10.21 -6.68 -17.48
CA LEU A 119 9.03 -6.38 -16.66
C LEU A 119 8.29 -5.13 -17.17
N GLY A 120 9.03 -4.11 -17.59
CA GLY A 120 8.49 -2.90 -18.20
C GLY A 120 7.70 -3.23 -19.46
N ASP A 121 8.24 -4.05 -20.36
CA ASP A 121 7.55 -4.50 -21.57
C ASP A 121 6.27 -5.28 -21.25
N LYS A 122 6.28 -6.09 -20.18
CA LYS A 122 5.10 -6.85 -19.76
C LYS A 122 4.00 -5.94 -19.19
N LEU A 123 4.39 -4.89 -18.47
CA LEU A 123 3.45 -3.99 -17.79
C LEU A 123 3.02 -2.81 -18.65
N LEU A 124 3.81 -2.34 -19.60
CA LEU A 124 3.48 -1.21 -20.47
C LEU A 124 3.12 -1.66 -21.89
N GLY A 125 3.56 -2.86 -22.29
CA GLY A 125 3.51 -3.33 -23.68
C GLY A 125 4.84 -3.06 -24.38
N ARG A 126 5.17 -3.90 -25.39
CA ARG A 126 6.44 -3.80 -26.14
C ARG A 126 6.63 -2.47 -26.84
N GLU A 127 5.54 -1.82 -27.24
CA GLU A 127 5.59 -0.52 -27.93
C GLU A 127 6.00 0.64 -27.01
N ALA A 128 5.83 0.47 -25.70
CA ALA A 128 6.27 1.44 -24.72
C ALA A 128 7.74 1.23 -24.31
N ALA A 129 8.39 0.11 -24.69
CA ALA A 129 9.82 -0.18 -24.52
C ALA A 129 10.42 0.23 -23.16
N GLY A 130 9.70 -0.01 -22.05
CA GLY A 130 10.15 0.38 -20.72
C GLY A 130 10.26 1.90 -20.48
N ASN A 131 9.47 2.71 -21.18
CA ASN A 131 9.42 4.17 -21.02
C ASN A 131 9.36 4.54 -19.51
N PRO A 132 10.36 5.27 -18.98
CA PRO A 132 10.41 5.68 -17.57
C PRO A 132 9.18 6.47 -17.09
N ASP A 133 8.54 7.21 -18.00
CA ASP A 133 7.34 8.00 -17.73
C ASP A 133 6.03 7.23 -18.01
N GLY A 134 6.13 5.98 -18.45
CA GLY A 134 4.97 5.10 -18.67
C GLY A 134 4.14 4.95 -17.40
N LEU A 135 2.85 5.24 -17.50
CA LEU A 135 1.91 5.18 -16.37
C LEU A 135 1.28 3.78 -16.24
N ILE A 136 1.32 3.23 -15.04
CA ILE A 136 0.80 1.91 -14.71
C ILE A 136 -0.37 2.11 -13.72
N PRO A 137 -1.61 1.88 -14.14
CA PRO A 137 -2.76 1.91 -13.24
C PRO A 137 -2.68 0.80 -12.19
N TRP A 138 -3.18 1.07 -10.98
CA TRP A 138 -3.31 0.05 -9.91
C TRP A 138 -4.00 -1.23 -10.39
N THR A 139 -5.03 -1.10 -11.22
CA THR A 139 -5.78 -2.23 -11.79
C THR A 139 -4.92 -3.14 -12.67
N LYS A 140 -3.91 -2.58 -13.35
CA LYS A 140 -2.97 -3.35 -14.18
C LYS A 140 -1.93 -4.06 -13.32
N PHE A 141 -1.51 -3.44 -12.22
CA PHE A 141 -0.56 -4.01 -11.28
C PHE A 141 -1.16 -5.15 -10.44
N CYS A 142 -2.38 -4.98 -9.90
CA CYS A 142 -2.95 -5.90 -8.92
C CYS A 142 -4.33 -6.50 -9.25
N LYS A 143 -5.08 -5.98 -10.23
CA LYS A 143 -6.45 -6.47 -10.55
C LYS A 143 -6.57 -7.27 -11.85
N HIS A 144 -5.47 -7.80 -12.40
CA HIS A 144 -5.59 -8.60 -13.64
C HIS A 144 -6.29 -9.93 -13.41
N LYS A 145 -7.50 -10.06 -13.97
CA LYS A 145 -8.13 -11.35 -14.24
C LYS A 145 -7.21 -12.13 -15.18
N LYS A 146 -6.78 -13.33 -14.77
CA LYS A 146 -6.14 -14.27 -15.70
C LYS A 146 -7.07 -14.42 -16.90
N ARG A 147 -6.62 -14.04 -18.10
CA ARG A 147 -7.28 -14.50 -19.34
C ARG A 147 -7.13 -16.02 -19.32
N HIS A 148 -8.26 -16.72 -19.16
CA HIS A 148 -8.37 -18.15 -19.41
C HIS A 148 -8.26 -18.40 -20.91
#